data_AF-X1ICV6-F1
#
_entry.id   AF-X1ICV6-F1
#
_cell.length_a   1.000
_cell.length_b   1.000
_cell.length_c   1.000
_cell.angle_alpha   90.00
_cell.angle_beta   90.00
_cell.angle_gamma   90.00
#
_symmetry.space_group_name_H-M   'P 1'
#
loop_
_entity.id
_entity.type
_entity.pdbx_description
1 polymer ?
#
loop_
_entity_poly.entity_id
_entity_poly.type
_entity_poly.pdbx_seq_one_letter_code
_entity_poly.pdbx_strand_id
1 'polypeptide(L)' 'MESMTELEDKTRDELEVIAKEGGITGYSSLKKAELIRHILQSQAV' A
#
# COMPACT_ATOMS: atom_id res chain seq x y z
N MET A 1 -0.54 -0.29 13.00
CA MET A 1 -1.71 -0.44 12.11
C MET A 1 -1.83 0.86 11.36
N GLU A 2 -1.46 0.87 10.08
CA GLU A 2 -1.74 2.01 9.22
C GLU A 2 -3.20 1.95 8.79
N SER A 3 -3.94 3.03 9.00
CA SER A 3 -5.36 3.13 8.61
C SER A 3 -5.48 3.55 7.14
N MET A 4 -6.61 3.24 6.50
CA MET A 4 -6.83 3.62 5.09
C MET A 4 -6.59 5.11 4.82
N THR A 5 -7.01 5.96 5.75
CA THR A 5 -6.81 7.41 5.69
C THR A 5 -5.32 7.81 5.73
N GLU A 6 -4.48 7.11 6.48
CA GLU A 6 -3.03 7.38 6.53
C GLU A 6 -2.34 7.00 5.22
N LEU A 7 -2.75 5.89 4.61
CA LEU A 7 -2.25 5.45 3.31
C LEU A 7 -2.71 6.36 2.17
N GLU A 8 -3.90 6.96 2.28
CA GLU A 8 -4.39 7.94 1.30
C GLU A 8 -3.62 9.27 1.35
N ASP A 9 -3.14 9.67 2.52
CA ASP A 9 -2.31 10.87 2.69
C ASP A 9 -0.86 10.65 2.22
N LYS A 10 -0.38 9.40 2.26
CA LYS A 10 0.95 9.02 1.79
C LYS A 10 1.15 9.24 0.30
N THR A 11 2.41 9.49 -0.06
CA THR A 11 2.85 9.57 -1.44
C THR A 11 2.93 8.18 -2.06
N ARG A 12 2.96 8.13 -3.39
CA ARG A 12 3.11 6.85 -4.10
C ARG A 12 4.41 6.14 -3.71
N ASP A 13 5.52 6.87 -3.57
CA ASP A 13 6.80 6.32 -3.12
C ASP A 13 6.69 5.61 -1.77
N GLU A 14 6.08 6.27 -0.78
CA GLU A 14 5.83 5.69 0.55
C GLU A 14 4.99 4.41 0.46
N LEU A 15 3.93 4.42 -0.34
CA LEU A 15 3.08 3.25 -0.57
C LEU A 15 3.83 2.11 -1.27
N GLU A 16 4.72 2.41 -2.21
CA GLU A 16 5.53 1.41 -2.89
C GLU A 16 6.54 0.75 -1.93
N VAL A 17 7.10 1.51 -0.99
CA VAL A 17 7.95 0.98 0.08
C VAL A 17 7.16 0.03 0.97
N ILE A 18 6.00 0.47 1.47
CA ILE A 18 5.15 -0.35 2.34
C ILE A 18 4.69 -1.62 1.63
N ALA A 19 4.30 -1.50 0.36
CA ALA A 19 3.93 -2.65 -0.46
C ALA A 19 5.08 -3.64 -0.62
N LYS A 20 6.29 -3.15 -0.89
CA LYS A 20 7.49 -3.97 -1.00
C LYS A 20 7.82 -4.68 0.32
N GLU A 21 7.72 -3.98 1.45
CA GLU A 21 7.93 -4.58 2.77
C GLU A 21 6.85 -5.62 3.12
N GLY A 22 5.61 -5.40 2.67
CA GLY A 22 4.52 -6.36 2.75
C GLY A 22 4.61 -7.53 1.76
N GLY A 23 5.65 -7.60 0.91
CA GLY A 23 5.81 -8.65 -0.09
C GLY A 23 4.83 -8.56 -1.27
N ILE A 24 4.16 -7.42 -1.44
CA ILE A 24 3.30 -7.13 -2.59
C ILE A 24 4.21 -6.92 -3.80
N THR A 25 3.88 -7.56 -4.91
CA THR A 25 4.60 -7.43 -6.18
C THR A 25 3.65 -6.91 -7.27
N GLY A 26 4.19 -6.26 -8.30
CA GLY A 26 3.37 -5.64 -9.34
C GLY A 26 2.70 -4.32 -8.93
N TYR A 27 3.05 -3.77 -7.76
CA TYR A 27 2.51 -2.50 -7.26
C TYR A 27 2.73 -1.32 -8.22
N SER A 28 3.82 -1.33 -9.00
CA SER A 28 4.16 -0.27 -9.95
C SER A 28 3.15 -0.13 -11.09
N SER A 29 2.33 -1.15 -11.34
CA SER A 29 1.25 -1.16 -12.32
C SER A 29 -0.13 -0.90 -11.70
N LEU A 30 -0.21 -0.89 -10.37
CA LEU A 30 -1.46 -0.66 -9.64
C LEU A 30 -1.76 0.84 -9.52
N LYS A 31 -3.04 1.19 -9.54
CA LYS A 31 -3.49 2.54 -9.19
C LYS A 31 -3.27 2.76 -7.69
N LYS A 32 -3.13 4.03 -7.26
CA LYS A 32 -2.95 4.39 -5.85
C LYS A 32 -3.98 3.69 -4.93
N ALA A 33 -5.26 3.73 -5.30
CA ALA A 33 -6.33 3.09 -4.53
C ALA A 33 -6.18 1.56 -4.41
N GLU A 34 -5.77 0.89 -5.50
CA GLU A 34 -5.53 -0.56 -5.49
C GLU A 34 -4.30 -0.91 -4.65
N LEU A 35 -3.24 -0.12 -4.76
CA LEU A 35 -2.02 -0.27 -3.96
C LEU A 35 -2.33 -0.16 -2.46
N ILE A 36 -3.08 0.88 -2.06
CA ILE A 36 -3.52 1.09 -0.68
C ILE A 36 -4.32 -0.11 -0.18
N ARG A 37 -5.25 -0.62 -1.00
CA ARG A 37 -6.10 -1.75 -0.64
C ARG A 37 -5.30 -3.04 -0.45
N HIS A 38 -4.32 -3.29 -1.32
CA HIS A 38 -3.40 -4.43 -1.18
C HIS A 38 -2.57 -4.32 0.09
N ILE A 39 -2.03 -3.13 0.38
CA ILE A 39 -1.26 -2.85 1.59
C ILE A 39 -2.09 -3.13 2.85
N LEU A 40 -3.31 -2.59 2.94
CA LEU A 40 -4.25 -2.85 4.03
C LEU A 40 -4.54 -4.33 4.21
N GLN A 41 -4.80 -5.04 3.11
CA GLN A 41 -5.08 -6.47 3.15
C GLN A 41 -3.87 -7.27 3.64
N SER A 42 -2.65 -6.86 3.25
CA SER A 42 -1.41 -7.52 3.67
C SER A 42 -1.06 -7.28 5.14
N GLN A 43 -1.49 -6.15 5.71
CA GLN A 43 -1.27 -5.80 7.12
C GLN A 43 -2.36 -6.31 8.07
N ALA A 44 -3.49 -6.78 7.56
CA ALA A 44 -4.65 -7.23 8.34
C ALA A 44 -4.52 -8.66 8.91
N VAL A 45 -3.29 -9.13 9.18
CA VAL A 45 -2.98 -10.47 9.73
C VAL A 45 -2.76 -10.46 11.24
#